data_AF-T1AMX3-F1
#
_entry.id   AF-T1AMX3-F1
#
_cell.length_a   1.000
_cell.length_b   1.000
_cell.length_c   1.000
_cell.angle_alpha   90.00
_cell.angle_beta   90.00
_cell.angle_gamma   90.00
#
_symmetry.space_group_name_H-M   'P 1'
#
loop_
_entity.id
_entity.type
_entity.pdbx_description
1 polymer ?
#
loop_
_entity_poly.entity_id
_entity_poly.type
_entity_poly.pdbx_seq_one_letter_code
_entity_poly.pdbx_strand_id
1 'polypeptide(L)' 'VASRSCLKPKPVRWITPGTILATVSWLVSSFVFSFYLDHLGHTSRTYGAFAGVAILLLWMFITAVSVLMGAELDSVLGQM' A
#
# COMPACT_ATOMS: atom_id res chain seq x y z
N VAL A 1 7.04 4.19 -43.21
CA VAL A 1 8.40 4.37 -42.66
C VAL A 1 8.65 5.86 -42.50
N ALA A 2 8.42 6.42 -41.31
CA ALA A 2 8.94 7.71 -40.84
C ALA A 2 8.39 8.04 -39.43
N SER A 3 9.31 8.11 -38.47
CA SER A 3 9.29 8.96 -37.27
C SER A 3 8.15 8.81 -36.25
N ARG A 4 8.27 7.83 -35.33
CA ARG A 4 7.72 7.98 -33.97
C ARG A 4 8.64 8.90 -33.18
N SER A 5 8.40 10.19 -33.39
CA SER A 5 8.68 11.30 -32.49
C SER A 5 9.12 10.86 -31.09
N CYS A 6 10.41 11.10 -30.85
CA CYS A 6 11.11 11.14 -29.58
C CYS A 6 10.19 11.14 -28.35
N LEU A 7 10.06 9.98 -27.71
CA LEU A 7 9.57 9.83 -26.35
C LEU A 7 10.46 10.69 -25.45
N LYS A 8 10.00 11.92 -25.15
CA LYS A 8 10.63 12.81 -24.21
C LYS A 8 10.51 12.15 -22.83
N PRO A 9 11.60 11.66 -22.22
CA PRO A 9 11.50 11.02 -20.92
C PRO A 9 10.95 12.06 -19.94
N LYS A 10 9.73 11.84 -19.44
CA LYS A 10 9.21 12.65 -18.34
C LYS A 10 10.23 12.50 -17.21
N PRO A 11 10.82 13.59 -16.68
CA PRO A 11 11.75 13.49 -15.57
C PRO A 11 10.98 12.80 -14.45
N VAL A 12 11.38 11.57 -14.15
CA VAL A 12 10.81 10.79 -13.07
C VAL A 12 10.92 11.64 -11.83
N ARG A 13 9.80 12.16 -11.32
CA ARG A 13 9.81 12.86 -10.05
C ARG A 13 10.01 11.76 -9.02
N TRP A 14 11.23 11.67 -8.49
CA TRP A 14 11.73 10.54 -7.69
C TRP A 14 10.88 10.22 -6.46
N ILE A 15 9.99 11.13 -6.07
CA ILE A 15 9.02 10.96 -5.00
C ILE A 15 7.66 11.38 -5.54
N THR A 16 6.87 10.41 -5.94
CA THR A 16 5.44 10.59 -6.22
C THR A 16 4.68 10.53 -4.89
N PRO A 17 3.65 11.40 -4.70
CA PRO A 17 2.88 11.42 -3.46
C PRO A 17 2.20 10.07 -3.17
N GLY A 18 1.97 9.25 -4.21
CA GLY A 18 1.49 7.87 -4.09
C GLY A 18 2.44 6.94 -3.34
N THR A 19 3.76 7.04 -3.57
CA THR A 19 4.75 6.22 -2.84
C THR A 19 4.77 6.56 -1.36
N ILE A 20 4.64 7.85 -1.00
CA ILE A 20 4.58 8.28 0.40
C ILE A 20 3.38 7.65 1.11
N LEU A 21 2.20 7.70 0.49
CA LEU A 21 1.00 7.09 1.06
C LEU A 21 1.15 5.57 1.22
N ALA A 22 1.71 4.89 0.21
CA ALA A 22 1.98 3.45 0.29
C ALA A 22 2.94 3.11 1.45
N THR A 23 4.02 3.88 1.63
CA THR A 23 4.98 3.66 2.73
C THR A 23 4.36 3.92 4.10
N VAL A 24 3.53 4.97 4.24
CA VAL A 24 2.82 5.28 5.50
C VAL A 24 1.85 4.16 5.85
N SER A 25 1.00 3.74 4.92
CA SER A 25 0.05 2.64 5.12
C SER A 25 0.75 1.33 5.48
N TRP A 26 1.90 1.05 4.87
CA TRP A 26 2.73 -0.11 5.17
C TRP A 26 3.25 -0.07 6.61
N LEU A 27 3.83 1.06 7.05
CA LEU A 27 4.32 1.25 8.42
C LEU A 27 3.21 1.10 9.47
N VAL A 28 2.07 1.77 9.26
CA VAL A 28 0.91 1.68 10.16
C VAL A 28 0.47 0.23 10.31
N SER A 29 0.43 -0.51 9.22
CA SER A 29 -0.02 -1.90 9.24
C SER A 29 0.94 -2.83 9.99
N SER A 30 2.26 -2.67 9.81
CA SER A 30 3.26 -3.44 10.56
C SER A 30 3.13 -3.21 12.07
N PHE A 31 2.80 -1.99 12.47
CA PHE A 31 2.59 -1.63 13.87
C PHE A 31 1.31 -2.26 14.44
N VAL A 32 0.21 -2.19 13.68
CA VAL A 32 -1.08 -2.80 14.04
C VAL A 32 -0.94 -4.31 14.20
N PHE A 33 -0.23 -4.99 13.31
CA PHE A 33 0.00 -6.43 13.39
C PHE A 33 0.75 -6.83 14.67
N SER A 34 1.83 -6.11 15.01
CA SER A 34 2.60 -6.40 16.24
C SER A 34 1.78 -6.16 17.51
N PHE A 35 1.05 -5.04 17.59
CA PHE A 35 0.21 -4.74 18.75
C PHE A 35 -0.93 -5.76 18.93
N TYR A 36 -1.47 -6.25 17.81
CA TYR A 36 -2.56 -7.23 17.84
C TYR A 36 -2.09 -8.61 18.31
N LEU A 37 -0.92 -9.07 17.85
CA LEU A 37 -0.32 -10.32 18.32
C LEU A 37 -0.07 -10.31 19.83
N ASP A 38 0.32 -9.16 20.40
CA ASP A 38 0.55 -8.99 21.83
C ASP A 38 -0.76 -9.07 22.66
N HIS A 39 -1.83 -8.42 22.16
CA HIS A 39 -3.14 -8.44 22.83
C HIS A 39 -3.82 -9.83 22.82
N LEU A 40 -3.57 -10.67 21.81
CA LEU A 40 -4.17 -12.00 21.68
C LEU A 40 -3.62 -13.06 22.66
N GLY A 41 -2.48 -12.79 23.30
CA GLY A 41 -1.84 -13.75 24.22
C GLY A 41 -2.65 -14.08 25.48
N HIS A 42 -3.62 -13.23 25.85
CA HIS A 42 -4.25 -13.31 27.17
C HIS A 42 -5.67 -13.93 27.20
N THR A 43 -6.45 -13.92 26.11
CA THR A 43 -7.92 -14.09 26.27
C THR A 43 -8.57 -15.27 25.56
N SER A 44 -8.08 -15.80 24.43
CA SER A 44 -8.89 -16.83 23.73
C SER A 44 -8.13 -17.64 22.66
N ARG A 45 -7.65 -18.83 23.08
CA ARG A 45 -6.92 -19.81 22.25
C ARG A 45 -7.66 -20.28 20.98
N THR A 46 -8.98 -20.12 20.91
CA THR A 46 -9.80 -20.64 19.78
C THR A 46 -10.17 -19.58 18.74
N TYR A 47 -10.25 -18.30 19.11
CA TYR A 47 -10.64 -17.21 18.19
C TYR A 47 -9.45 -16.39 17.66
N GLY A 48 -8.26 -16.52 18.27
CA GLY A 48 -7.08 -15.75 17.88
C GLY A 48 -6.59 -16.04 16.45
N ALA A 49 -6.69 -17.29 15.99
CA ALA A 49 -6.28 -17.65 14.62
C ALA A 49 -7.21 -17.02 13.56
N PHE A 50 -8.53 -17.05 13.78
CA PHE A 50 -9.50 -16.40 12.88
C PHE A 50 -9.32 -14.89 12.84
N ALA A 51 -9.07 -14.30 14.01
CA ALA A 51 -8.80 -12.87 14.14
C ALA A 51 -7.50 -12.45 13.42
N GLY A 52 -6.44 -13.25 13.53
CA GLY A 52 -5.18 -13.03 12.79
C GLY A 52 -5.35 -13.09 11.28
N VAL A 53 -6.14 -14.04 10.77
CA VAL A 53 -6.45 -14.15 9.33
C VAL A 53 -7.28 -12.95 8.85
N ALA A 54 -8.29 -12.53 9.60
CA ALA A 54 -9.11 -11.37 9.25
C ALA A 54 -8.27 -10.08 9.16
N ILE A 55 -7.32 -9.88 10.07
CA ILE A 55 -6.40 -8.74 10.04
C ILE A 55 -5.43 -8.83 8.85
N LEU A 56 -4.95 -10.03 8.52
CA LEU A 56 -4.10 -10.25 7.34
C LEU A 56 -4.84 -9.91 6.03
N LEU A 57 -6.11 -10.28 5.94
CA LEU A 57 -6.97 -9.93 4.81
C LEU A 57 -7.21 -8.41 4.74
N LEU A 58 -7.49 -7.77 5.88
CA LEU A 58 -7.62 -6.31 5.96
C LEU A 58 -6.31 -5.61 5.56
N TRP A 59 -5.16 -6.17 5.97
CA TRP A 59 -3.84 -5.66 5.62
C TRP A 59 -3.56 -5.74 4.12
N MET A 60 -3.83 -6.90 3.51
CA MET A 60 -3.73 -7.10 2.06
C MET A 60 -4.67 -6.14 1.31
N PHE A 61 -5.88 -5.93 1.83
CA PHE A 61 -6.84 -4.98 1.27
C PHE A 61 -6.32 -3.53 1.32
N ILE A 62 -5.82 -3.08 2.47
CA ILE A 62 -5.25 -1.72 2.62
C ILE A 62 -4.04 -1.52 1.69
N THR A 63 -3.20 -2.56 1.54
CA THR A 63 -2.05 -2.53 0.63
C THR A 63 -2.52 -2.42 -0.83
N ALA A 64 -3.53 -3.20 -1.23
CA ALA A 64 -4.10 -3.13 -2.58
C ALA A 64 -4.68 -1.75 -2.89
N VAL A 65 -5.46 -1.18 -1.98
CA VAL A 65 -6.02 0.18 -2.12
C VAL A 65 -4.90 1.23 -2.16
N SER A 66 -3.87 1.10 -1.33
CA SER A 66 -2.72 2.03 -1.34
C SER A 66 -1.97 2.02 -2.68
N VAL A 67 -1.76 0.84 -3.28
CA VAL A 67 -1.11 0.72 -4.59
C VAL A 67 -1.99 1.30 -5.69
N LEU A 68 -3.31 1.02 -5.67
CA LEU A 68 -4.26 1.53 -6.66
C LEU A 68 -4.33 3.07 -6.61
N MET A 69 -4.44 3.63 -5.41
CA MET A 69 -4.49 5.07 -5.19
C MET A 69 -3.15 5.76 -5.56
N GLY A 70 -2.02 5.08 -5.34
CA GLY A 70 -0.72 5.54 -5.82
C GLY A 70 -0.62 5.60 -7.34
N ALA A 71 -1.20 4.63 -8.05
CA ALA A 71 -1.23 4.60 -9.51
C ALA A 71 -2.15 5.68 -10.10
N GLU A 72 -3.31 5.95 -9.48
CA GLU A 72 -4.20 7.04 -9.90
C GLU A 72 -3.53 8.41 -9.75
N LEU A 73 -2.86 8.65 -8.62
CA LEU A 73 -2.13 9.90 -8.38
C LEU A 73 -0.98 10.12 -9.36
N ASP A 74 -0.26 9.06 -9.74
CA ASP A 74 0.78 9.10 -10.76
C ASP A 74 0.21 9.43 -12.14
N SER A 75 -0.95 8.84 -12.48
CA SER A 75 -1.64 9.10 -13.76
C SER A 75 -2.11 10.55 -13.91
N VAL A 76 -2.61 11.16 -12.82
CA VAL A 76 -3.05 12.57 -12.81
C VAL A 76 -1.85 13.51 -12.98
N LEU A 77 -0.74 13.21 -12.32
CA LEU A 77 0.49 14.00 -12.44
C LEU A 77 1.14 13.86 -13.82
N GLY A 78 0.97 12.68 -14.44
CA GLY A 78 1.36 12.41 -15.82
C GLY A 78 0.45 13.05 -16.87
N GLN A 79 -0.71 13.59 -16.49
CA GLN A 79 -1.60 14.30 -17.41
C GLN A 79 -1.32 15.81 -17.49
N MET A 80 -0.58 16.36 -16.52
CA MET A 80 0.02 17.70 -16.59
C MET A 80 1.42 17.66 -17.22
#